data_AF-A0A7Y2DEW3-F1
#
_entry.id   AF-A0A7Y2DEW3-F1
#
_cell.length_a   1.000
_cell.length_b   1.000
_cell.length_c   1.000
_cell.angle_alpha   90.00
_cell.angle_beta   90.00
_cell.angle_gamma   90.00
#
_symmetry.space_group_name_H-M   'P 1'
#
loop_
_entity.id
_entity.type
_entity.pdbx_description
1 polymer ?
#
loop_
_entity_poly.entity_id
_entity_poly.type
_entity_poly.pdbx_seq_one_letter_code
_entity_poly.pdbx_strand_id
1 'polypeptide(L)'
;PVKCAPPANKPTAEERHNCRPFLARELELLTSVNVILVLGGIGYAAAAKELGVSPRPKFGHGVEVPLGDHRTLLCSYHVSQQNTFTGRLTEPMLDAIFTRARELQSKP
;
A
#
# COMPACT_ATOMS: atom_id res chain seq x y z
N PRO A 1 -8.21 3.94 1.29
CA PRO A 1 -7.76 5.11 0.51
C PRO A 1 -9.00 5.82 -0.05
N VAL A 2 -8.84 7.02 -0.61
CA VAL A 2 -9.90 7.78 -1.29
C VAL A 2 -9.34 8.39 -2.57
N LYS A 3 -10.22 8.71 -3.53
CA LYS A 3 -9.86 9.35 -4.81
C LYS A 3 -10.11 10.86 -4.82
N CYS A 4 -10.86 11.37 -3.85
CA CYS A 4 -11.08 12.80 -3.62
C CYS A 4 -10.24 13.28 -2.43
N ALA A 5 -9.73 14.51 -2.47
CA ALA A 5 -8.98 15.09 -1.37
C ALA A 5 -9.89 15.33 -0.15
N PRO A 6 -9.66 14.66 1.00
CA PRO A 6 -10.48 14.85 2.19
C PRO A 6 -9.95 16.01 3.04
N PRO A 7 -10.82 16.70 3.81
CA PRO A 7 -10.39 17.69 4.78
C PRO A 7 -9.30 17.16 5.73
N ALA A 8 -8.31 18.00 6.02
CA ALA A 8 -7.17 17.67 6.89
C ALA A 8 -6.40 16.37 6.50
N ASN A 9 -6.53 15.89 5.25
CA ASN A 9 -5.95 14.63 4.78
C ASN A 9 -6.41 13.39 5.57
N LYS A 10 -7.59 13.45 6.20
CA LYS A 10 -8.12 12.38 7.05
C LYS A 10 -9.50 11.94 6.55
N PRO A 11 -9.56 10.95 5.64
CA PRO A 11 -10.85 10.47 5.18
C PRO A 11 -11.61 9.77 6.31
N THR A 12 -12.93 9.88 6.32
CA THR A 12 -13.82 9.17 7.26
C THR A 12 -13.91 7.68 6.91
N ALA A 13 -14.53 6.89 7.79
CA ALA A 13 -14.80 5.48 7.49
C ALA A 13 -15.79 5.32 6.33
N GLU A 14 -16.82 6.18 6.29
CA GLU A 14 -17.83 6.20 5.24
C GLU A 14 -17.21 6.61 3.89
N GLU A 15 -16.38 7.64 3.84
CA GLU A 15 -15.68 8.03 2.61
C GLU A 15 -14.81 6.90 2.06
N ARG A 16 -14.08 6.19 2.93
CA ARG A 16 -13.30 5.00 2.52
C ARG A 16 -14.20 3.86 2.03
N HIS A 17 -15.36 3.67 2.64
CA HIS A 17 -16.33 2.67 2.23
C HIS A 17 -16.88 2.99 0.84
N ASN A 18 -17.35 4.22 0.64
CA ASN A 18 -17.92 4.70 -0.61
C ASN A 18 -16.90 4.70 -1.75
N CYS A 19 -15.62 4.93 -1.44
CA CYS A 19 -14.55 4.93 -2.44
C CYS A 19 -13.97 3.54 -2.72
N ARG A 20 -14.31 2.52 -1.91
CA ARG A 20 -13.79 1.14 -2.05
C ARG A 20 -14.04 0.50 -3.42
N PRO A 21 -15.22 0.64 -4.07
CA PRO A 21 -15.46 0.01 -5.37
C PRO A 21 -14.47 0.43 -6.45
N PHE A 22 -13.96 1.67 -6.40
CA PHE A 22 -12.94 2.13 -7.33
C PHE A 22 -11.60 1.41 -7.13
N LEU A 23 -11.17 1.20 -5.88
CA LEU A 23 -9.96 0.43 -5.61
C LEU A 23 -10.11 -1.02 -6.07
N ALA A 24 -11.23 -1.66 -5.78
CA ALA A 24 -11.50 -3.03 -6.21
C ALA A 24 -11.42 -3.13 -7.74
N ARG A 25 -12.07 -2.20 -8.45
CA ARG A 25 -12.06 -2.16 -9.91
C ARG A 25 -10.67 -1.91 -10.49
N GLU A 26 -9.88 -1.03 -9.89
CA GLU A 26 -8.49 -0.80 -10.30
C GLU A 26 -7.64 -2.08 -10.16
N LEU A 27 -7.76 -2.79 -9.05
CA LEU A 27 -7.03 -4.04 -8.82
C LEU A 27 -7.42 -5.14 -9.81
N GLU A 28 -8.69 -5.21 -10.22
CA GLU A 28 -9.15 -6.13 -11.28
C GLU A 28 -8.57 -5.79 -12.65
N LEU A 29 -8.43 -4.50 -12.97
CA LEU A 29 -7.97 -4.03 -14.29
C LEU A 29 -6.46 -4.11 -14.46
N LEU A 30 -5.70 -4.06 -13.37
CA LEU A 30 -4.24 -4.08 -13.36
C LEU A 30 -3.69 -5.53 -13.36
N THR A 31 -3.87 -6.23 -14.47
CA THR A 31 -3.58 -7.68 -14.60
C THR A 31 -2.11 -8.06 -14.66
N SER A 32 -1.21 -7.12 -14.96
CA SER A 32 0.23 -7.35 -15.09
C SER A 32 1.06 -6.90 -13.88
N VAL A 33 0.40 -6.58 -12.75
CA VAL A 33 1.08 -6.10 -11.54
C VAL A 33 1.63 -7.27 -10.73
N ASN A 34 2.95 -7.34 -10.56
CA ASN A 34 3.61 -8.28 -9.65
C ASN A 34 3.77 -7.75 -8.22
N VAL A 35 3.86 -6.43 -8.04
CA VAL A 35 4.13 -5.83 -6.72
C VAL A 35 3.18 -4.67 -6.46
N ILE A 36 2.47 -4.74 -5.33
CA ILE A 36 1.55 -3.70 -4.85
C ILE A 36 2.24 -3.01 -3.67
N LEU A 37 2.85 -1.85 -3.91
CA LEU A 37 3.45 -1.04 -2.86
C LEU A 37 2.38 -0.15 -2.20
N VAL A 38 2.11 -0.38 -0.91
CA VAL A 38 1.18 0.44 -0.12
C VAL A 38 1.90 1.45 0.75
N LEU A 39 1.40 2.69 0.74
CA LEU A 39 1.92 3.79 1.53
C LEU A 39 1.03 4.03 2.76
N GLY A 40 1.52 3.65 3.94
CA GLY A 40 0.83 3.81 5.21
C GLY A 40 -0.21 2.73 5.53
N GLY A 41 -0.61 2.69 6.81
CA GLY A 41 -1.50 1.66 7.33
C GLY A 41 -2.92 1.68 6.74
N ILE A 42 -3.43 2.84 6.32
CA ILE A 42 -4.75 2.94 5.65
C ILE A 42 -4.72 2.26 4.28
N GLY A 43 -3.64 2.48 3.51
CA GLY A 43 -3.45 1.83 2.21
C GLY A 43 -3.33 0.31 2.38
N TYR A 44 -2.48 -0.12 3.31
CA TYR A 44 -2.31 -1.54 3.64
C TYR A 44 -3.62 -2.22 4.07
N ALA A 45 -4.36 -1.60 4.99
CA ALA A 45 -5.60 -2.18 5.49
C ALA A 45 -6.65 -2.38 4.39
N ALA A 46 -6.73 -1.45 3.44
CA ALA A 46 -7.65 -1.55 2.30
C ALA A 46 -7.18 -2.58 1.27
N ALA A 47 -5.91 -2.51 0.84
CA ALA A 47 -5.36 -3.46 -0.13
C ALA A 47 -5.43 -4.91 0.39
N ALA A 48 -5.01 -5.15 1.64
CA ALA A 48 -5.10 -6.46 2.25
C ALA A 48 -6.54 -7.01 2.30
N LYS A 49 -7.53 -6.14 2.50
CA LYS A 49 -8.94 -6.53 2.48
C LYS A 49 -9.41 -6.93 1.08
N GLU A 50 -9.14 -6.11 0.07
CA GLU A 50 -9.55 -6.41 -1.32
C GLU A 50 -8.78 -7.60 -1.91
N LEU A 51 -7.54 -7.85 -1.46
CA LEU A 51 -6.70 -8.97 -1.89
C LEU A 51 -6.90 -10.25 -1.07
N GLY A 52 -7.85 -10.28 -0.13
CA GLY A 52 -8.16 -11.49 0.64
C GLY A 52 -7.07 -11.95 1.62
N VAL A 53 -6.17 -11.07 2.05
CA VAL A 53 -5.07 -11.43 2.96
C VAL A 53 -5.62 -11.69 4.38
N SER A 54 -5.60 -12.96 4.81
CA SER A 54 -6.02 -13.39 6.14
C SER A 54 -5.21 -14.61 6.63
N PRO A 55 -4.66 -14.60 7.87
CA PRO A 55 -4.64 -13.48 8.80
C PRO A 55 -3.76 -12.34 8.26
N ARG A 56 -4.20 -11.09 8.41
CA ARG A 56 -3.45 -9.92 7.94
C ARG A 56 -2.24 -9.65 8.85
N PRO A 57 -0.99 -9.71 8.34
CA PRO A 57 0.20 -9.37 9.13
C PRO A 57 0.17 -7.95 9.71
N LYS A 58 0.95 -7.71 10.77
CA LYS A 58 1.09 -6.36 11.34
C LYS A 58 1.77 -5.44 10.32
N PHE A 59 1.25 -4.22 10.18
CA PHE A 59 1.84 -3.22 9.30
C PHE A 59 3.21 -2.74 9.82
N GLY A 60 4.16 -2.61 8.91
CA GLY A 60 5.49 -2.02 9.13
C GLY A 60 6.15 -1.64 7.81
N HIS A 61 7.09 -0.70 7.82
CA HIS A 61 7.89 -0.40 6.63
C HIS A 61 8.78 -1.61 6.29
N GLY A 62 8.82 -1.99 5.02
CA GLY A 62 9.54 -3.18 4.55
C GLY A 62 8.79 -4.50 4.73
N VAL A 63 7.57 -4.50 5.28
CA VAL A 63 6.79 -5.74 5.40
C VAL A 63 6.35 -6.21 4.01
N GLU A 64 6.74 -7.43 3.67
CA GLU A 64 6.36 -8.15 2.46
C GLU A 64 5.29 -9.19 2.80
N VAL A 65 4.18 -9.18 2.06
CA VAL A 65 3.09 -10.16 2.20
C VAL A 65 2.89 -10.85 0.84
N PRO A 66 3.27 -12.14 0.71
CA PRO A 66 2.99 -12.90 -0.50
C PRO A 66 1.49 -13.03 -0.74
N LEU A 67 1.08 -12.79 -1.98
CA LEU A 67 -0.25 -13.06 -2.51
C LEU A 67 -0.09 -14.31 -3.37
N GLY A 68 -0.92 -15.34 -3.20
CA GLY A 68 -0.69 -16.71 -3.69
C GLY A 68 -0.58 -16.92 -5.22
N ASP A 69 -0.41 -15.85 -6.00
CA ASP A 69 -0.33 -15.77 -7.44
C ASP A 69 0.94 -15.04 -7.90
N HIS A 70 2.06 -15.29 -7.21
CA HIS A 70 3.38 -14.65 -7.44
C HIS A 70 3.42 -13.14 -7.18
N ARG A 71 2.30 -12.52 -6.79
CA ARG A 71 2.28 -11.11 -6.44
C ARG A 71 2.74 -10.89 -5.01
N THR A 72 3.27 -9.71 -4.73
CA THR A 72 3.65 -9.30 -3.37
C THR A 72 3.00 -7.98 -3.00
N LEU A 73 2.38 -7.93 -1.82
CA LEU A 73 1.94 -6.70 -1.18
C LEU A 73 3.09 -6.17 -0.30
N LEU A 74 3.73 -5.08 -0.72
CA LEU A 74 4.88 -4.47 -0.05
C LEU A 74 4.45 -3.23 0.73
N CYS A 75 4.86 -3.12 1.99
CA CYS A 75 4.47 -2.02 2.86
C CYS A 75 5.57 -0.96 3.00
N SER A 76 5.18 0.31 2.95
CA SER A 76 6.02 1.44 3.35
C SER A 76 5.28 2.37 4.31
N TYR A 77 6.01 3.10 5.14
CA TYR A 77 5.44 4.28 5.79
C TYR A 77 4.96 5.29 4.73
N HIS A 78 3.96 6.09 5.10
CA HIS A 78 3.41 7.08 4.18
C HIS A 78 4.40 8.24 3.96
N VAL A 79 4.47 8.78 2.75
CA VAL A 79 5.32 9.92 2.37
C VAL A 79 4.79 11.28 2.84
N SER A 80 4.08 11.32 3.98
CA SER A 80 3.56 12.57 4.54
C SER A 80 4.69 13.40 5.15
N GLN A 81 4.54 14.73 5.16
CA GLN A 81 5.46 15.63 5.85
C GLN A 81 5.70 15.22 7.32
N GLN A 82 4.65 14.74 8.01
CA GLN A 82 4.81 14.24 9.37
C GLN A 82 5.85 13.11 9.46
N ASN A 83 5.90 12.18 8.51
CA ASN A 83 6.86 11.09 8.55
C ASN A 83 8.24 11.51 8.03
N THR A 84 8.29 12.36 6.99
CA THR A 84 9.57 12.77 6.38
C THR A 84 10.31 13.79 7.24
N PHE A 85 9.63 14.77 7.82
CA PHE A 85 10.27 15.81 8.65
C PHE A 85 10.69 15.30 10.03
N THR A 86 10.03 14.25 10.55
CA THR A 86 10.42 13.62 11.82
C THR A 86 11.46 12.52 11.66
N GLY A 87 11.89 12.21 10.44
CA GLY A 87 12.83 11.12 10.16
C GLY A 87 12.24 9.71 10.32
N ARG A 88 10.92 9.58 10.55
CA ARG A 88 10.24 8.27 10.58
C ARG A 88 10.32 7.56 9.22
N LEU A 89 10.34 8.33 8.13
CA LEU A 89 10.65 7.85 6.79
C LEU A 89 11.72 8.77 6.21
N THR A 90 12.91 8.23 5.94
CA THR A 90 14.00 8.96 5.30
C THR A 90 14.00 8.72 3.79
N GLU A 91 14.68 9.59 3.04
CA GLU A 91 14.90 9.41 1.61
C GLU A 91 15.59 8.07 1.28
N PRO A 92 16.69 7.65 1.95
CA PRO A 92 17.28 6.33 1.71
C PRO A 92 16.32 5.16 1.95
N MET A 93 15.42 5.26 2.95
CA MET A 93 14.40 4.24 3.19
C MET A 93 13.37 4.19 2.05
N LEU A 94 13.02 5.33 1.48
CA LEU A 94 12.11 5.41 0.34
C LEU A 94 12.77 4.84 -0.93
N ASP A 95 14.03 5.18 -1.19
CA ASP A 95 14.77 4.61 -2.32
C ASP A 95 14.95 3.09 -2.20
N ALA A 96 15.23 2.61 -0.98
CA ALA A 96 15.33 1.20 -0.69
C ALA A 96 14.01 0.46 -0.96
N ILE A 97 12.85 1.04 -0.59
CA ILE A 97 11.57 0.35 -0.81
C ILE A 97 11.21 0.25 -2.29
N PHE A 98 11.52 1.27 -3.10
CA PHE A 98 11.33 1.22 -4.55
C PHE A 98 12.31 0.27 -5.22
N THR A 99 13.56 0.23 -4.76
CA THR A 99 14.55 -0.76 -5.23
C THR A 99 14.08 -2.18 -4.93
N ARG A 100 13.58 -2.41 -3.71
CA ARG A 100 13.03 -3.70 -3.31
C ARG A 100 11.80 -4.09 -4.14
N ALA A 101 10.92 -3.15 -4.46
CA ALA A 101 9.78 -3.41 -5.33
C ALA A 101 10.22 -3.92 -6.73
N ARG A 102 11.30 -3.36 -7.30
CA ARG A 102 11.86 -3.84 -8.58
C ARG A 102 12.44 -5.25 -8.46
N GLU A 103 13.20 -5.53 -7.40
CA GLU A 103 13.75 -6.88 -7.17
C GLU A 103 12.66 -7.95 -7.07
N LEU A 104 11.55 -7.62 -6.40
CA LEU A 104 10.41 -8.52 -6.27
C LEU A 104 9.67 -8.74 -7.59
N GLN A 105 9.61 -7.71 -8.46
CA GLN A 105 9.05 -7.84 -9.80
C GLN A 105 9.85 -8.80 -10.69
N SER A 106 11.19 -8.83 -10.52
CA SER A 106 12.07 -9.66 -11.35
C SER A 106 12.17 -11.13 -10.91
N LYS A 107 11.45 -11.55 -9.86
CA LYS A 107 11.41 -12.96 -9.46
C LYS A 107 10.48 -13.74 -10.42
N PRO A 108 10.94 -14.86 -10.99
CA PRO A 108 10.16 -15.67 -11.92
C PRO A 108 8.94 -16.34 -11.25
#